data_AF-A0A4Z0M9G1-F1
#
_entry.id   AF-A0A4Z0M9G1-F1
#
_cell.length_a   1.000
_cell.length_b   1.000
_cell.length_c   1.000
_cell.angle_alpha   90.00
_cell.angle_beta   90.00
_cell.angle_gamma   90.00
#
_symmetry.space_group_name_H-M   'P 1'
#
loop_
_entity.id
_entity.type
_entity.pdbx_description
1 polymer ?
#
loop_
_entity_poly.entity_id
_entity_poly.type
_entity_poly.pdbx_seq_one_letter_code
_entity_poly.pdbx_strand_id
1 'polypeptide(L)'
;MPACENTEVTMAKYETKSLSRNQFLTVAVNLLHKALVESPRTDAKNLFKALAQGKRVALTNVQMEDKSTVRFDLALDHTEFHGNFNYSAFRASTRTLMANIAAAVQEDKEVSTFGAENNEDKMIFGIPAVTMEEGQPTVMVLAADLGGRDASVLLHLMYLGHEQFQQAAADGAA
;
A
#
# COMPACT_ATOMS: atom_id res chain seq x y z
N MET A 1 -14.27 27.32 41.15
CA MET A 1 -15.10 26.26 40.53
C MET A 1 -16.37 26.92 40.01
N PRO A 2 -16.96 26.55 38.85
CA PRO A 2 -16.54 25.71 37.71
C PRO A 2 -16.47 26.58 36.42
N ALA A 3 -16.33 26.12 35.17
CA ALA A 3 -15.58 25.07 34.47
C ALA A 3 -15.86 25.28 32.97
N CYS A 4 -14.89 24.92 32.12
CA CYS A 4 -15.03 24.49 30.73
C CYS A 4 -15.67 25.46 29.71
N GLU A 5 -14.83 26.00 28.84
CA GLU A 5 -15.20 26.19 27.44
C GLU A 5 -14.26 25.29 26.61
N ASN A 6 -14.71 24.06 26.40
CA ASN A 6 -14.06 23.14 25.47
C ASN A 6 -14.47 23.58 24.07
N THR A 7 -13.51 24.14 23.33
CA THR A 7 -13.61 24.31 21.88
C THR A 7 -13.68 22.93 21.24
N GLU A 8 -14.89 22.52 20.85
CA GLU A 8 -15.09 21.43 19.89
C GLU A 8 -14.39 21.82 18.59
N VAL A 9 -13.22 21.23 18.38
CA VAL A 9 -12.58 21.18 17.07
C VAL A 9 -13.48 20.28 16.22
N THR A 10 -14.29 20.90 15.38
CA THR A 10 -14.99 20.26 14.27
C THR A 10 -13.94 19.63 13.36
N MET A 11 -13.57 18.39 13.65
CA MET A 11 -12.84 17.56 12.71
C MET A 11 -13.76 17.37 11.51
N ALA A 12 -13.41 18.01 10.41
CA ALA A 12 -13.97 17.71 9.10
C ALA A 12 -13.66 16.23 8.83
N LYS A 13 -14.62 15.36 9.17
CA LYS A 13 -14.73 14.04 8.61
C LYS A 13 -14.77 14.24 7.10
N TYR A 14 -13.63 14.05 6.45
CA TYR A 14 -13.67 13.69 5.05
C TYR A 14 -14.39 12.35 5.03
N GLU A 15 -15.69 12.39 4.77
CA GLU A 15 -16.44 11.25 4.26
C GLU A 15 -15.78 10.87 2.94
N THR A 16 -14.67 10.16 3.02
CA THR A 16 -14.10 9.36 1.94
C THR A 16 -15.12 8.25 1.72
N LYS A 17 -16.19 8.60 1.00
CA LYS A 17 -17.32 7.75 0.63
C LYS A 17 -16.79 6.41 0.08
N SER A 18 -16.75 5.42 0.98
CA SER A 18 -17.23 4.05 0.80
C SER A 18 -16.57 3.15 -0.25
N LEU A 19 -15.25 3.22 -0.49
CA LEU A 19 -14.57 2.05 -1.06
C LEU A 19 -14.44 0.99 0.03
N SER A 20 -15.17 -0.11 -0.11
CA SER A 20 -14.94 -1.29 0.72
C SER A 20 -13.49 -1.76 0.55
N ARG A 21 -12.87 -2.30 1.61
CA ARG A 21 -11.50 -2.84 1.58
C ARG A 21 -11.21 -3.67 0.32
N ASN A 22 -12.11 -4.60 -0.01
CA ASN A 22 -11.94 -5.48 -1.16
C ASN A 22 -12.00 -4.72 -2.50
N GLN A 23 -12.84 -3.69 -2.59
CA GLN A 23 -12.89 -2.80 -3.77
C GLN A 23 -11.61 -1.98 -3.88
N PHE A 24 -11.12 -1.42 -2.77
CA PHE A 24 -9.85 -0.71 -2.73
C PHE A 24 -8.69 -1.59 -3.20
N LEU A 25 -8.57 -2.79 -2.64
CA LEU A 25 -7.53 -3.75 -3.00
C LEU A 25 -7.62 -4.15 -4.48
N THR A 26 -8.85 -4.35 -4.99
CA THR A 26 -9.09 -4.63 -6.40
C THR A 26 -8.61 -3.49 -7.30
N VAL A 27 -8.95 -2.24 -6.96
CA VAL A 27 -8.49 -1.05 -7.68
C VAL A 27 -6.97 -0.97 -7.61
N ALA A 28 -6.36 -1.09 -6.43
CA ALA A 28 -4.92 -1.04 -6.25
C ALA A 28 -4.19 -2.09 -7.10
N VAL A 29 -4.65 -3.34 -7.11
CA VAL A 29 -4.08 -4.41 -7.94
C VAL A 29 -4.22 -4.10 -9.42
N ASN A 30 -5.38 -3.63 -9.88
CA ASN A 30 -5.58 -3.27 -11.27
C ASN A 30 -4.68 -2.10 -11.70
N LEU A 31 -4.49 -1.10 -10.84
CA LEU A 31 -3.60 0.02 -11.10
C LEU A 31 -2.13 -0.43 -11.17
N LEU A 32 -1.70 -1.27 -10.24
CA LEU A 32 -0.35 -1.86 -10.26
C LEU A 32 -0.15 -2.73 -11.51
N HIS A 33 -1.15 -3.52 -11.90
CA HIS A 33 -1.13 -4.32 -13.13
C HIS A 33 -0.93 -3.44 -14.36
N LYS A 34 -1.75 -2.40 -14.49
CA LYS A 34 -1.67 -1.48 -15.61
C LYS A 34 -0.31 -0.78 -15.67
N ALA A 35 0.16 -0.29 -14.52
CA ALA A 35 1.40 0.48 -14.42
C ALA A 35 2.68 -0.36 -14.62
N LEU A 36 2.69 -1.63 -14.17
CA LEU A 36 3.90 -2.45 -14.10
C LEU A 36 3.93 -3.64 -15.07
N VAL A 37 2.76 -4.13 -15.48
CA VAL A 37 2.62 -5.33 -16.33
C VAL A 37 2.20 -4.95 -17.74
N GLU A 38 1.18 -4.11 -17.89
CA GLU A 38 0.69 -3.68 -19.22
C GLU A 38 1.51 -2.55 -19.83
N SER A 39 2.09 -1.66 -19.00
CA SER A 39 2.99 -0.61 -19.47
C SER A 39 4.21 -1.16 -20.22
N PRO A 40 4.76 -0.40 -21.19
CA PRO A 40 6.00 -0.76 -21.84
C PRO A 40 7.13 -0.99 -20.82
N ARG A 41 8.04 -1.93 -21.11
CA ARG A 41 9.18 -2.24 -20.22
C ARG A 41 10.01 -1.01 -19.86
N THR A 42 10.09 -0.03 -20.76
CA THR A 42 10.80 1.23 -20.54
C THR A 42 10.12 2.09 -19.48
N ASP A 43 8.80 2.25 -19.56
CA ASP A 43 7.99 3.02 -18.59
C ASP A 43 7.99 2.36 -17.22
N ALA A 44 7.78 1.05 -17.15
CA ALA A 44 7.83 0.31 -15.88
C ALA A 44 9.23 0.40 -15.23
N LYS A 45 10.31 0.39 -16.02
CA LYS A 45 11.68 0.63 -15.53
C LYS A 45 11.88 2.07 -15.05
N ASN A 46 11.33 3.07 -15.75
CA ASN A 46 11.42 4.47 -15.34
C ASN A 46 10.65 4.73 -14.04
N LEU A 47 9.46 4.15 -13.92
CA LEU A 47 8.68 4.15 -12.69
C LEU A 47 9.46 3.51 -11.55
N PHE A 48 10.01 2.30 -11.76
CA PHE A 48 10.89 1.65 -10.77
C PHE A 48 12.07 2.54 -10.37
N LYS A 49 12.76 3.16 -11.32
CA LYS A 49 13.89 4.06 -11.02
C LYS A 49 13.47 5.25 -10.18
N ALA A 50 12.29 5.82 -10.45
CA ALA A 50 11.76 6.94 -9.67
C ALA A 50 11.40 6.49 -8.24
N LEU A 51 10.70 5.36 -8.11
CA LEU A 51 10.36 4.75 -6.83
C LEU A 51 11.60 4.40 -6.00
N ALA A 52 12.63 3.79 -6.62
CA ALA A 52 13.89 3.45 -5.97
C ALA A 52 14.66 4.68 -5.47
N GLN A 53 14.44 5.85 -6.08
CA GLN A 53 14.97 7.14 -5.61
C GLN A 53 14.14 7.75 -4.45
N GLY A 54 13.13 7.04 -3.95
CA GLY A 54 12.21 7.54 -2.93
C GLY A 54 11.20 8.57 -3.46
N LYS A 55 11.00 8.66 -4.79
CA LYS A 55 10.03 9.59 -5.37
C LYS A 55 8.63 9.00 -5.34
N ARG A 56 7.64 9.85 -5.10
CA ARG A 56 6.23 9.53 -5.29
C ARG A 56 5.89 9.68 -6.78
N VAL A 57 5.30 8.64 -7.36
CA VAL A 57 4.96 8.58 -8.79
C VAL A 57 3.45 8.51 -8.94
N ALA A 58 2.86 9.44 -9.68
CA ALA A 58 1.44 9.38 -10.00
C ALA A 58 1.18 8.20 -10.95
N LEU A 59 0.28 7.29 -10.57
CA LEU A 59 -0.13 6.19 -11.44
C LEU A 59 -1.22 6.66 -12.39
N THR A 60 -2.36 7.10 -11.83
CA THR A 60 -3.52 7.53 -12.61
C THR A 60 -4.55 8.25 -11.75
N ASN A 61 -5.57 8.80 -12.40
CA ASN A 61 -6.75 9.36 -11.76
C ASN A 61 -7.93 8.43 -12.05
N VAL A 62 -8.57 7.91 -11.00
CA VAL A 62 -9.75 7.06 -11.09
C VAL A 62 -10.97 7.93 -10.85
N GLN A 63 -11.90 7.94 -11.80
CA GLN A 63 -13.22 8.54 -11.59
C GLN A 63 -14.09 7.54 -10.84
N MET A 64 -14.58 7.96 -9.67
CA MET A 64 -15.49 7.20 -8.84
C MET A 64 -16.92 7.27 -9.39
N GLU A 65 -17.79 6.38 -8.91
CA GLU A 65 -19.21 6.36 -9.29
C GLU A 65 -19.94 7.69 -8.96
N ASP A 66 -19.50 8.39 -7.92
CA ASP A 66 -19.99 9.72 -7.52
C ASP A 66 -19.48 10.86 -8.44
N LYS A 67 -18.77 10.53 -9.53
CA LYS A 67 -18.06 11.46 -10.44
C LYS A 67 -16.87 12.20 -9.82
N SER A 68 -16.55 11.94 -8.55
CA SER A 68 -15.33 12.44 -7.92
C SER A 68 -14.10 11.78 -8.54
N THR A 69 -13.06 12.55 -8.80
CA THR A 69 -11.79 12.04 -9.32
C THR A 69 -10.81 11.83 -8.18
N VAL A 70 -10.35 10.60 -7.98
CA VAL A 70 -9.35 10.24 -6.98
C VAL A 70 -8.02 9.99 -7.67
N ARG A 71 -6.97 10.71 -7.26
CA ARG A 71 -5.62 10.48 -7.78
C ARG A 71 -4.94 9.35 -7.01
N PHE A 72 -4.38 8.38 -7.71
CA PHE A 72 -3.59 7.32 -7.09
C PHE A 72 -2.11 7.56 -7.35
N ASP A 73 -1.34 7.71 -6.28
CA ASP A 73 0.11 7.83 -6.30
C ASP A 73 0.73 6.55 -5.74
N LEU A 74 1.93 6.23 -6.18
CA LEU A 74 2.72 5.09 -5.74
C LEU A 74 4.03 5.58 -5.13
N ALA A 75 4.38 5.04 -3.97
CA ALA A 75 5.71 5.17 -3.41
C ALA A 75 6.23 3.80 -2.99
N LEU A 76 7.53 3.73 -2.83
CA LEU A 76 8.25 2.54 -2.45
C LEU A 76 9.21 2.88 -1.31
N ASP A 77 9.13 2.09 -0.25
CA ASP A 77 10.16 2.01 0.77
C ASP A 77 10.92 0.70 0.61
N HIS A 78 12.21 0.81 0.29
CA HIS A 78 13.14 -0.33 0.14
C HIS A 78 14.24 -0.32 1.19
N THR A 79 14.05 0.44 2.29
CA THR A 79 15.06 0.62 3.35
C THR A 79 15.47 -0.72 3.96
N GLU A 80 14.53 -1.64 4.11
CA GLU A 80 14.72 -2.98 4.68
C GLU A 80 14.94 -4.05 3.59
N PHE A 81 15.18 -3.67 2.34
CA PHE A 81 15.47 -4.64 1.29
C PHE A 81 16.90 -5.15 1.43
N HIS A 82 17.05 -6.43 1.75
CA HIS A 82 18.34 -7.10 1.81
C HIS A 82 18.71 -7.67 0.43
N GLY A 83 19.92 -7.38 -0.04
CA GLY A 83 20.45 -7.84 -1.33
C GLY A 83 20.46 -6.76 -2.42
N ASN A 84 20.61 -7.17 -3.67
CA ASN A 84 20.68 -6.25 -4.80
C ASN A 84 19.30 -5.82 -5.28
N PHE A 85 18.84 -4.64 -4.84
CA PHE A 85 17.55 -4.10 -5.26
C PHE A 85 17.51 -3.77 -6.75
N ASN A 86 16.90 -4.66 -7.52
CA ASN A 86 16.85 -4.58 -8.97
C ASN A 86 15.41 -4.65 -9.52
N TYR A 87 15.23 -4.26 -10.78
CA TYR A 87 13.90 -4.23 -11.41
C TYR A 87 13.23 -5.62 -11.45
N SER A 88 14.00 -6.70 -11.59
CA SER A 88 13.45 -8.06 -11.61
C SER A 88 12.92 -8.46 -10.23
N ALA A 89 13.69 -8.18 -9.16
CA ALA A 89 13.30 -8.38 -7.76
C ALA A 89 12.00 -7.66 -7.42
N PHE A 90 11.96 -6.38 -7.77
CA PHE A 90 10.79 -5.52 -7.58
C PHE A 90 9.57 -6.04 -8.34
N ARG A 91 9.76 -6.41 -9.61
CA ARG A 91 8.67 -6.95 -10.43
C ARG A 91 8.15 -8.29 -9.89
N ALA A 92 9.04 -9.17 -9.44
CA ALA A 92 8.66 -10.45 -8.84
C ALA A 92 7.88 -10.24 -7.54
N SER A 93 8.36 -9.35 -6.66
CA SER A 93 7.71 -9.01 -5.39
C SER A 93 6.34 -8.39 -5.61
N THR A 94 6.25 -7.41 -6.52
CA THR A 94 4.97 -6.74 -6.80
C THR A 94 3.96 -7.67 -7.48
N ARG A 95 4.42 -8.55 -8.39
CA ARG A 95 3.55 -9.55 -9.01
C ARG A 95 3.02 -10.55 -7.98
N THR A 96 3.87 -10.97 -7.04
CA THR A 96 3.48 -11.87 -5.93
C THR A 96 2.48 -11.17 -5.02
N LEU A 97 2.71 -9.90 -4.69
CA LEU A 97 1.78 -9.08 -3.91
C LEU A 97 0.41 -9.00 -4.56
N MET A 98 0.38 -8.67 -5.85
CA MET A 98 -0.86 -8.58 -6.62
C MET A 98 -1.60 -9.92 -6.65
N ALA A 99 -0.88 -11.04 -6.84
CA ALA A 99 -1.48 -12.37 -6.82
C ALA A 99 -2.06 -12.72 -5.44
N ASN A 100 -1.33 -12.42 -4.37
CA ASN A 100 -1.79 -12.68 -3.00
C ASN A 100 -3.00 -11.81 -2.64
N ILE A 101 -3.01 -10.54 -3.05
CA ILE A 101 -4.16 -9.66 -2.87
C ILE A 101 -5.36 -10.14 -3.67
N ALA A 102 -5.17 -10.49 -4.95
CA ALA A 102 -6.24 -11.01 -5.79
C ALA A 102 -6.83 -12.31 -5.22
N ALA A 103 -6.00 -13.23 -4.75
CA ALA A 103 -6.44 -14.45 -4.08
C ALA A 103 -7.23 -14.12 -2.81
N ALA A 104 -6.70 -13.26 -1.93
CA ALA A 104 -7.40 -12.86 -0.70
C ALA A 104 -8.77 -12.22 -0.97
N VAL A 105 -8.88 -11.39 -2.02
CA VAL A 105 -10.16 -10.79 -2.43
C VAL A 105 -11.10 -11.83 -3.05
N GLN A 106 -10.59 -12.77 -3.85
CA GLN A 106 -11.39 -13.84 -4.46
C GLN A 106 -11.91 -14.85 -3.43
N GLU A 107 -11.10 -15.15 -2.43
CA GLU A 107 -11.42 -16.09 -1.34
C GLU A 107 -12.24 -15.44 -0.21
N ASP A 108 -12.60 -14.16 -0.35
CA ASP A 108 -13.20 -13.31 0.70
C ASP A 108 -12.52 -13.48 2.06
N LYS A 109 -11.20 -13.66 2.02
CA LYS A 109 -10.40 -13.94 3.22
C LYS A 109 -10.42 -12.71 4.12
N GLU A 110 -10.50 -12.91 5.43
CA GLU A 110 -10.32 -11.82 6.38
C GLU A 110 -8.89 -11.29 6.29
N VAL A 111 -8.72 -10.20 5.55
CA VAL A 111 -7.45 -9.48 5.44
C VAL A 111 -7.31 -8.58 6.65
N SER A 112 -6.40 -8.91 7.56
CA SER A 112 -6.05 -8.03 8.67
C SER A 112 -5.55 -6.69 8.13
N THR A 113 -6.30 -5.63 8.40
CA THR A 113 -5.90 -4.25 8.10
C THR A 113 -5.44 -3.61 9.39
N PHE A 114 -4.18 -3.23 9.45
CA PHE A 114 -3.61 -2.56 10.61
C PHE A 114 -3.66 -1.06 10.34
N GLY A 115 -4.51 -0.34 11.07
CA GLY A 115 -4.44 1.11 11.13
C GLY A 115 -3.21 1.52 11.93
N ALA A 116 -2.48 2.54 11.49
CA ALA A 116 -1.44 3.10 12.36
C ALA A 116 -2.14 3.72 13.59
N GLU A 117 -1.75 3.33 14.81
CA GLU A 117 -2.40 3.69 16.09
C GLU A 117 -2.53 5.21 16.36
N ASN A 118 -2.03 6.05 15.48
CA ASN A 118 -2.11 7.51 15.56
C ASN A 118 -2.59 8.19 14.24
N ASN A 119 -2.93 7.45 13.19
CA ASN A 119 -3.38 7.99 11.89
C ASN A 119 -4.40 7.03 11.26
N GLU A 120 -5.69 7.32 11.43
CA GLU A 120 -6.80 6.56 10.82
C GLU A 120 -6.74 6.55 9.28
N ASP A 121 -6.06 7.54 8.71
CA ASP A 121 -5.84 7.68 7.28
C ASP A 121 -4.82 6.69 6.70
N LYS A 122 -4.01 6.04 7.55
CA LYS A 122 -2.98 5.07 7.12
C LYS A 122 -3.41 3.65 7.43
N MET A 123 -3.60 2.87 6.38
CA MET A 123 -4.00 1.47 6.46
C MET A 123 -2.92 0.56 5.87
N ILE A 124 -2.40 -0.36 6.66
CA ILE A 124 -1.49 -1.41 6.21
C ILE A 124 -2.30 -2.68 5.98
N PHE A 125 -2.18 -3.27 4.80
CA PHE A 125 -2.80 -4.54 4.48
C PHE A 125 -1.85 -5.67 4.85
N GLY A 126 -2.27 -6.54 5.76
CA GLY A 126 -1.54 -7.73 6.23
C GLY A 126 -1.46 -8.85 5.19
N ILE A 127 -1.27 -8.50 3.91
CA ILE A 127 -1.06 -9.44 2.80
C ILE A 127 0.41 -9.36 2.41
N PRO A 128 1.28 -10.18 3.01
CA PRO A 128 2.68 -10.20 2.63
C PRO A 128 2.88 -10.86 1.27
N ALA A 129 3.76 -10.28 0.48
CA ALA A 129 4.35 -10.88 -0.69
C ALA A 129 5.73 -11.38 -0.32
N VAL A 130 5.85 -12.69 -0.13
CA VAL A 130 7.12 -13.33 0.19
C VAL A 130 7.79 -13.77 -1.10
N THR A 131 8.98 -13.24 -1.36
CA THR A 131 9.83 -13.63 -2.49
C THR A 131 11.20 -14.09 -1.99
N MET A 132 11.93 -14.81 -2.85
CA MET A 132 13.28 -15.28 -2.57
C MET A 132 14.24 -14.50 -3.45
N GLU A 133 15.05 -13.63 -2.87
CA GLU A 133 16.08 -12.87 -3.57
C GLU A 133 17.45 -13.28 -3.03
N GLU A 134 18.34 -13.76 -3.91
CA GLU A 134 19.69 -14.23 -3.55
C GLU A 134 19.73 -15.26 -2.39
N GLY A 135 18.65 -16.03 -2.24
CA GLY A 135 18.51 -17.04 -1.17
C GLY A 135 18.01 -16.50 0.17
N GLN A 136 17.67 -15.21 0.25
CA GLN A 136 17.07 -14.59 1.43
C GLN A 136 15.57 -14.33 1.20
N PRO A 137 14.71 -14.59 2.21
CA PRO A 137 13.31 -14.24 2.13
C PRO A 137 13.15 -12.72 2.22
N THR A 138 12.51 -12.16 1.21
CA THR A 138 12.13 -10.75 1.17
C THR A 138 10.62 -10.65 1.30
N VAL A 139 10.15 -9.76 2.17
CA VAL A 139 8.71 -9.55 2.36
C VAL A 139 8.33 -8.14 1.92
N MET A 140 7.32 -8.04 1.06
CA MET A 140 6.71 -6.76 0.68
C MET A 140 5.26 -6.72 1.17
N VAL A 141 4.84 -5.58 1.73
CA VAL A 141 3.45 -5.32 2.11
C VAL A 141 2.93 -4.08 1.39
N LEU A 142 1.61 -4.01 1.25
CA LEU A 142 0.92 -2.82 0.76
C LEU A 142 0.42 -2.01 1.95
N ALA A 143 0.71 -0.72 1.95
CA ALA A 143 0.05 0.27 2.77
C ALA A 143 -0.67 1.28 1.87
N ALA A 144 -1.74 1.88 2.37
CA ALA A 144 -2.46 2.96 1.73
C ALA A 144 -2.58 4.12 2.71
N ASP A 145 -2.30 5.32 2.21
CA ASP A 145 -2.54 6.57 2.90
C ASP A 145 -3.67 7.31 2.17
N LEU A 146 -4.76 7.52 2.88
CA LEU A 146 -5.99 8.18 2.44
C LEU A 146 -6.04 9.64 2.94
N GLY A 147 -4.99 10.12 3.61
CA GLY A 147 -4.98 11.36 4.42
C GLY A 147 -4.69 12.64 3.63
N GLY A 148 -4.78 12.58 2.30
CA GLY A 148 -4.60 13.75 1.45
C GLY A 148 -5.77 14.72 1.58
N ARG A 149 -5.49 16.01 1.87
CA ARG A 149 -6.49 17.10 1.75
C ARG A 149 -7.08 17.20 0.34
N ASP A 150 -6.32 16.76 -0.65
CA ASP A 150 -6.72 16.57 -2.04
C ASP A 150 -7.14 15.12 -2.22
N ALA A 151 -8.27 14.83 -2.88
CA ALA A 151 -8.81 13.50 -3.14
C ALA A 151 -7.77 12.57 -3.82
N SER A 152 -6.88 12.01 -3.01
CA SER A 152 -5.69 11.32 -3.43
C SER A 152 -5.39 10.19 -2.47
N VAL A 153 -4.99 9.07 -3.04
CA VAL A 153 -4.63 7.85 -2.35
C VAL A 153 -3.18 7.57 -2.67
N LEU A 154 -2.38 7.43 -1.64
CA LEU A 154 -0.98 7.07 -1.78
C LEU A 154 -0.79 5.61 -1.42
N LEU A 155 -0.48 4.80 -2.43
CA LEU A 155 -0.10 3.39 -2.27
C LEU A 155 1.38 3.34 -1.90
N HIS A 156 1.68 2.79 -0.73
CA HIS A 156 3.03 2.58 -0.22
C HIS A 156 3.37 1.09 -0.30
N LEU A 157 4.30 0.74 -1.18
CA LEU A 157 4.93 -0.58 -1.16
C LEU A 157 6.08 -0.52 -0.16
N MET A 158 6.04 -1.36 0.87
CA MET A 158 7.07 -1.38 1.90
C MET A 158 7.72 -2.75 1.94
N TYR A 159 9.04 -2.77 1.81
CA TYR A 159 9.82 -3.96 2.14
C TYR A 159 9.99 -4.05 3.66
N LEU A 160 9.83 -5.25 4.19
CA LEU A 160 10.06 -5.58 5.59
C LEU A 160 11.17 -6.61 5.68
N GLY A 161 12.12 -6.38 6.59
CA GLY A 161 13.15 -7.34 6.91
C GLY A 161 12.54 -8.61 7.49
N HIS A 162 13.14 -9.76 7.19
CA HIS A 162 12.67 -11.07 7.68
C HIS A 162 12.62 -11.14 9.22
N GLU A 163 13.43 -10.31 9.91
CA GLU A 163 13.48 -10.24 11.38
C GLU A 163 12.16 -9.73 11.98
N GLN A 164 11.51 -8.77 11.30
CA GLN A 164 10.23 -8.24 11.76
C GLN A 164 9.08 -9.26 11.65
N PHE A 165 9.17 -10.22 10.71
CA PHE A 165 8.21 -11.33 10.63
C PHE A 165 8.43 -12.39 11.71
N GLN A 166 9.67 -12.61 12.15
CA GLN A 166 9.93 -13.48 13.30
C GLN A 166 9.41 -12.86 14.60
N GLN A 167 9.48 -11.53 14.74
CA GLN A 167 8.92 -10.83 15.89
C GLN A 167 7.39 -10.76 15.85
N ALA A 168 6.76 -10.47 14.71
CA ALA A 168 5.29 -10.43 14.61
C ALA A 168 4.62 -11.80 14.86
N ALA A 169 5.28 -12.90 14.46
CA ALA A 169 4.82 -14.26 14.78
C ALA A 169 5.02 -14.63 16.27
N ALA A 170 5.95 -13.98 16.96
CA ALA A 170 6.18 -14.18 18.39
C ALA A 170 5.24 -13.32 19.26
N ASP A 171 4.89 -12.12 18.81
CA ASP A 171 4.05 -11.17 19.56
C ASP A 171 2.55 -11.51 19.49
N GLY A 172 2.10 -12.17 18.41
CA GLY A 172 0.74 -12.73 18.31
C GLY A 172 0.51 -14.03 19.11
N ALA A 173 1.50 -14.48 19.88
CA ALA A 173 1.47 -15.70 20.68
C ALA A 173 1.56 -15.45 22.21
N ALA A 174 1.36 -14.21 22.65
CA ALA A 174 1.35 -13.83 24.07
C ALA A 174 -0.07 -13.68 24.63
#